data_AF-M6HRU0-F1
#
_entry.id   AF-M6HRU0-F1
#
_cell.length_a   1.000
_cell.length_b   1.000
_cell.length_c   1.000
_cell.angle_alpha   90.00
_cell.angle_beta   90.00
_cell.angle_gamma   90.00
#
_symmetry.space_group_name_H-M   'P 1'
#
loop_
_entity.id
_entity.type
_entity.pdbx_description
1 polymer ?
#
loop_
_entity_poly.entity_id
_entity_poly.type
_entity_poly.pdbx_seq_one_letter_code
_entity_poly.pdbx_strand_id
1 'polypeptide(L)'
;MLAQPAHNWNSPSEVVKQVKKKFSDLNSYKADFQIQTVSNKKSKNMKGVCLYKKGGRIRYQFNEPSGDEIVSDGKTLYIYIARLNAVGKQDLTLNKSNKSGPYFF
;
A
#
# COMPACT_ATOMS: atom_id res chain seq x y z
N MET A 1 20.65 -44.69 6.27
CA MET A 1 19.93 -43.51 6.78
C MET A 1 19.80 -42.52 5.63
N LEU A 2 18.59 -42.28 5.13
CA LEU A 2 18.35 -41.28 4.08
C LEU A 2 18.24 -39.91 4.75
N ALA A 3 19.16 -39.00 4.42
CA ALA A 3 19.11 -37.62 4.90
C ALA A 3 17.83 -36.96 4.38
N GLN A 4 16.99 -36.46 5.29
CA GLN A 4 15.82 -35.68 4.92
C GLN A 4 16.27 -34.35 4.28
N PRO A 5 15.63 -33.89 3.19
CA PRO A 5 15.99 -32.63 2.56
C PRO A 5 15.77 -31.48 3.56
N ALA A 6 16.79 -30.63 3.71
CA ALA A 6 16.70 -29.43 4.53
C ALA A 6 15.59 -28.53 3.97
N HIS A 7 14.45 -28.49 4.63
CA HIS A 7 13.43 -27.53 4.28
C HIS A 7 13.89 -26.13 4.71
N ASN A 8 14.11 -25.23 3.75
CA ASN A 8 14.38 -23.80 3.97
C ASN A 8 13.12 -23.07 4.50
N TRP A 9 12.58 -23.51 5.65
CA TRP A 9 11.54 -22.77 6.35
C TRP A 9 12.18 -21.55 7.00
N ASN A 10 12.15 -20.41 6.31
CA ASN A 10 12.34 -19.14 7.00
C ASN A 10 11.21 -19.01 8.02
N SER A 11 11.55 -18.82 9.29
CA SER A 11 10.55 -18.49 10.29
C SER A 11 9.86 -17.16 9.92
N PRO A 12 8.59 -16.96 10.30
CA PRO A 12 7.89 -15.70 10.02
C PRO A 12 8.67 -14.46 10.49
N SER A 13 9.40 -14.57 11.62
CA SER A 13 10.24 -13.51 12.15
C SER A 13 11.44 -13.20 11.25
N GLU A 14 12.07 -14.21 10.66
CA GLU A 14 13.17 -14.03 9.71
C GLU A 14 12.69 -13.36 8.42
N VAL A 15 11.54 -13.77 7.89
CA VAL A 15 10.93 -13.13 6.71
C VAL A 15 10.65 -11.65 7.00
N VAL A 16 10.04 -11.35 8.15
CA VAL A 16 9.78 -9.97 8.57
C VAL A 16 11.07 -9.16 8.69
N LYS A 17 12.13 -9.74 9.25
CA LYS A 17 13.44 -9.07 9.38
C LYS A 17 14.04 -8.75 8.01
N GLN A 18 14.00 -9.70 7.07
CA GLN A 18 14.52 -9.51 5.72
C GLN A 18 13.75 -8.43 4.94
N VAL A 19 12.42 -8.48 5.01
CA VAL A 19 11.53 -7.48 4.39
C VAL A 19 11.82 -6.10 4.98
N LYS A 20 11.84 -5.97 6.31
CA LYS A 20 12.14 -4.70 6.98
C LYS A 20 13.49 -4.13 6.57
N LYS A 21 14.53 -4.96 6.50
CA LYS A 21 15.86 -4.56 6.04
C LYS A 21 15.82 -4.03 4.61
N LYS A 22 15.16 -4.75 3.69
CA LYS A 22 15.05 -4.30 2.30
C LYS A 22 14.36 -2.94 2.17
N PHE A 23 13.31 -2.71 2.96
CA PHE A 23 12.58 -1.44 2.96
C PHE A 23 13.26 -0.33 3.76
N SER A 24 14.08 -0.63 4.78
CA SER A 24 14.81 0.40 5.55
C SER A 24 15.89 1.10 4.73
N ASP A 25 16.46 0.35 3.78
CA ASP A 25 17.56 0.79 2.91
C ASP A 25 17.03 1.62 1.72
N LEU A 26 15.72 1.59 1.45
CA LEU A 26 15.08 2.38 0.39
C LEU A 26 14.84 3.83 0.86
N ASN A 27 15.49 4.78 0.20
CA ASN A 27 15.26 6.21 0.43
C ASN A 27 14.08 6.76 -0.38
N SER A 28 13.95 6.34 -1.64
CA SER A 28 12.86 6.73 -2.53
C SER A 28 12.78 5.78 -3.71
N TYR A 29 11.60 5.64 -4.31
CA TYR A 29 11.45 5.00 -5.61
C TYR A 29 10.28 5.62 -6.39
N LYS A 30 10.29 5.40 -7.70
CA LYS A 30 9.18 5.65 -8.61
C LYS A 30 8.90 4.34 -9.33
N ALA A 31 7.64 3.95 -9.45
CA ALA A 31 7.24 2.79 -10.21
C ALA A 31 5.87 2.99 -10.85
N ASP A 32 5.64 2.32 -11.97
CA ASP A 32 4.31 2.16 -12.53
C ASP A 32 3.60 1.03 -11.78
N PHE A 33 2.29 1.18 -11.53
CA PHE A 33 1.48 0.17 -10.86
C PHE A 33 0.23 -0.15 -11.67
N GLN A 34 -0.27 -1.38 -11.49
CA GLN A 34 -1.56 -1.83 -11.98
C GLN A 34 -2.27 -2.61 -10.87
N ILE A 35 -3.54 -2.30 -10.64
CA ILE A 35 -4.44 -2.97 -9.71
C ILE A 35 -5.54 -3.62 -10.53
N GLN A 36 -5.71 -4.92 -10.37
CA GLN A 36 -6.85 -5.66 -10.89
C GLN A 36 -7.73 -6.11 -9.73
N THR A 37 -8.97 -5.63 -9.70
CA THR A 37 -9.98 -6.05 -8.73
C THR A 37 -10.98 -6.95 -9.43
N VAL A 38 -11.19 -8.16 -8.91
CA VAL A 38 -12.21 -9.08 -9.39
C VAL A 38 -13.27 -9.26 -8.30
N SER A 39 -14.52 -8.92 -8.60
CA SER A 39 -15.65 -9.07 -7.69
C SER A 39 -16.91 -9.37 -8.46
N ASN A 40 -17.72 -10.34 -7.99
CA ASN A 40 -18.98 -10.73 -8.61
C ASN A 40 -18.89 -10.93 -10.14
N LYS A 41 -17.85 -11.63 -10.60
CA LYS A 41 -17.53 -11.88 -12.03
C LYS A 41 -17.23 -10.63 -12.86
N LYS A 42 -17.10 -9.45 -12.25
CA LYS A 42 -16.65 -8.22 -12.90
C LYS A 42 -15.19 -7.96 -12.55
N SER A 43 -14.41 -7.55 -13.54
CA SER A 43 -13.04 -7.08 -13.34
C SER A 43 -12.98 -5.56 -13.49
N LYS A 44 -12.23 -4.91 -12.61
CA LYS A 44 -11.88 -3.50 -12.70
C LYS A 44 -10.36 -3.40 -12.70
N ASN A 45 -9.83 -2.73 -13.71
CA ASN A 45 -8.41 -2.44 -13.80
C ASN A 45 -8.19 -0.96 -13.47
N MET A 46 -7.14 -0.68 -12.69
CA MET A 46 -6.67 0.66 -12.42
C MET A 46 -5.16 0.69 -12.61
N LYS A 47 -4.60 1.75 -13.17
CA LYS A 47 -3.14 1.90 -13.30
C LYS A 47 -2.70 3.32 -13.02
N GLY A 48 -1.41 3.47 -12.75
CA GLY A 48 -0.87 4.77 -12.40
C GLY A 48 0.61 4.73 -12.07
N VAL A 49 1.08 5.81 -11.46
CA VAL A 49 2.45 5.97 -10.99
C VAL A 49 2.44 6.09 -9.48
N CYS A 50 3.29 5.32 -8.80
CA CYS A 50 3.55 5.48 -7.39
C CYS A 50 4.93 6.11 -7.17
N LEU A 51 4.95 7.08 -6.26
CA LEU A 51 6.15 7.70 -5.74
C LEU A 51 6.21 7.39 -4.26
N TYR A 52 7.37 6.92 -3.83
CA TYR A 52 7.66 6.70 -2.43
C TYR A 52 8.89 7.51 -2.04
N LYS A 53 8.85 8.06 -0.84
CA LYS A 53 10.00 8.64 -0.17
C LYS A 53 9.96 8.30 1.31
N LYS A 54 11.14 7.99 1.86
CA LYS A 54 11.34 7.69 3.28
C LYS A 54 10.70 8.76 4.18
N GLY A 55 10.18 8.30 5.31
CA GLY A 55 9.39 9.11 6.24
C GLY A 55 7.88 9.05 5.99
N GLY A 56 7.37 7.99 5.37
CA GLY A 56 5.93 7.79 5.17
C GLY A 56 5.31 8.65 4.06
N ARG A 57 6.15 9.26 3.20
CA ARG A 57 5.70 10.08 2.08
C ARG A 57 5.41 9.22 0.87
N ILE A 58 4.18 9.27 0.40
CA ILE A 58 3.75 8.54 -0.79
C ILE A 58 2.88 9.43 -1.67
N ARG A 59 2.88 9.15 -2.97
CA ARG A 59 1.94 9.69 -3.94
C ARG A 59 1.57 8.58 -4.91
N TYR A 60 0.29 8.23 -4.97
CA TYR A 60 -0.26 7.37 -6.01
C TYR A 60 -1.13 8.23 -6.91
N GLN A 61 -0.72 8.37 -8.16
CA GLN A 61 -1.47 9.08 -9.18
C GLN A 61 -2.12 8.06 -10.09
N PHE A 62 -3.46 8.03 -10.13
CA PHE A 62 -4.18 7.13 -11.01
C PHE A 62 -4.32 7.78 -12.40
N ASN A 63 -3.84 7.06 -13.41
CA ASN A 63 -3.88 7.49 -14.80
C ASN A 63 -5.03 6.81 -15.56
N GLU A 64 -5.54 5.67 -15.07
CA GLU A 64 -6.72 5.00 -15.62
C GLU A 64 -7.51 4.33 -14.48
N PRO A 65 -8.78 4.71 -14.25
CA PRO A 65 -9.36 5.98 -14.67
C PRO A 65 -8.54 7.15 -14.09
N SER A 66 -8.39 8.23 -14.86
CA SER A 66 -7.54 9.35 -14.48
C SER A 66 -8.17 10.22 -13.38
N GLY A 67 -7.31 10.77 -12.52
CA GLY A 67 -7.64 11.91 -11.65
C GLY A 67 -7.73 11.57 -10.17
N ASP A 68 -8.00 10.31 -9.81
CA ASP A 68 -7.91 9.90 -8.41
C ASP A 68 -6.45 10.00 -7.94
N GLU A 69 -6.24 10.43 -6.69
CA GLU A 69 -4.90 10.60 -6.12
C GLU A 69 -4.88 10.23 -4.63
N ILE A 70 -3.81 9.55 -4.20
CA ILE A 70 -3.56 9.27 -2.79
C ILE A 70 -2.22 9.87 -2.41
N VAL A 71 -2.20 10.74 -1.42
CA VAL A 71 -0.99 11.46 -0.98
C VAL A 71 -0.82 11.31 0.52
N SER A 72 0.40 11.04 0.98
CA SER A 72 0.75 11.10 2.39
C SER A 72 1.98 11.95 2.58
N ASP A 73 1.97 12.76 3.64
CA ASP A 73 3.16 13.48 4.12
C ASP A 73 3.92 12.71 5.23
N GLY A 74 3.42 11.54 5.61
CA GLY A 74 3.94 10.71 6.71
C GLY A 74 3.20 10.89 8.04
N LYS A 75 2.34 11.90 8.15
CA LYS A 75 1.47 12.14 9.31
C LYS A 75 0.01 12.08 8.93
N THR A 76 -0.34 12.59 7.75
CA THR A 76 -1.69 12.65 7.22
C THR A 76 -1.74 11.99 5.85
N LEU A 77 -2.76 11.16 5.66
CA LEU A 77 -3.18 10.61 4.38
C LEU A 77 -4.33 11.44 3.80
N TYR A 78 -4.21 11.81 2.54
CA TYR A 78 -5.23 12.45 1.73
C TYR A 78 -5.62 11.53 0.59
N ILE A 79 -6.93 11.39 0.35
CA ILE A 79 -7.49 10.63 -0.76
C ILE A 79 -8.37 11.57 -1.55
N TYR A 80 -7.95 11.92 -2.76
CA TYR A 80 -8.74 12.70 -3.70
C TYR A 80 -9.46 11.77 -4.68
N ILE A 81 -10.77 11.94 -4.79
CA ILE A 81 -11.61 11.21 -5.75
C ILE A 81 -12.13 12.22 -6.77
N ALA A 82 -11.54 12.24 -7.96
CA ALA A 82 -11.79 13.27 -8.96
C ALA A 82 -13.26 13.32 -9.39
N ARG A 83 -13.85 12.14 -9.63
CA ARG A 83 -15.26 12.03 -10.06
C ARG A 83 -16.27 12.56 -9.04
N LEU A 84 -15.88 12.68 -7.77
CA LEU A 84 -16.74 13.21 -6.70
C LEU A 84 -16.33 14.63 -6.29
N ASN A 85 -15.24 15.15 -6.85
CA ASN A 85 -14.58 16.37 -6.40
C ASN A 85 -14.44 16.44 -4.86
N ALA A 86 -14.05 15.31 -4.25
CA ALA A 86 -14.05 15.14 -2.80
C ALA A 86 -12.65 14.72 -2.30
N VAL A 87 -12.30 15.19 -1.10
CA VAL A 87 -11.06 14.86 -0.41
C VAL A 87 -11.37 14.21 0.94
N GLY A 88 -10.93 12.96 1.11
CA GLY A 88 -10.85 12.31 2.41
C GLY A 88 -9.53 12.63 3.10
N LYS A 89 -9.56 12.84 4.42
CA LYS A 89 -8.37 13.08 5.26
C LYS A 89 -8.33 12.09 6.42
N GLN A 90 -7.17 11.48 6.65
CA GLN A 90 -6.94 10.56 7.76
C GLN A 90 -5.60 10.85 8.44
N ASP A 91 -5.60 10.98 9.76
CA ASP A 91 -4.38 11.07 10.55
C ASP A 91 -3.80 9.65 10.78
N LEU A 92 -2.52 9.46 10.43
CA LEU A 92 -1.78 8.20 10.52
C LEU A 92 -1.04 8.03 11.86
N THR A 93 -0.94 9.11 12.65
CA THR A 93 -0.30 9.12 13.97
C THR A 93 -1.27 8.74 15.08
N LEU A 94 -2.57 8.83 14.81
CA LEU A 94 -3.60 8.36 15.73
C LEU A 94 -3.45 6.85 15.92
N ASN A 95 -2.93 6.48 17.08
CA ASN A 95 -2.88 5.12 17.57
C ASN A 95 -4.30 4.69 17.96
N LYS A 96 -5.18 4.53 16.96
CA LYS A 96 -6.46 3.89 17.16
C LYS A 96 -6.16 2.43 17.43
N SER A 97 -6.23 2.06 18.72
CA SER A 97 -6.50 0.70 19.18
C SER A 97 -7.31 -0.03 18.10
N ASN A 98 -6.78 -1.17 17.66
CA ASN A 98 -7.14 -1.99 16.50
C ASN A 98 -8.65 -2.35 16.44
N LYS A 99 -9.48 -1.33 16.28
CA LYS A 99 -10.93 -1.36 16.13
C LYS A 99 -11.20 -0.60 14.85
N SER A 100 -11.03 -1.30 13.74
CA SER A 100 -11.79 -1.02 12.52
C SER A 100 -13.28 -1.14 12.87
N GLY A 101 -13.84 -0.06 13.43
CA GLY A 101 -15.28 0.11 13.53
C GLY A 101 -15.89 0.07 12.12
N PRO A 102 -17.18 -0.27 12.01
CA PRO A 102 -17.79 -0.60 10.72
C PRO A 102 -17.65 0.58 9.75
N TYR A 103 -17.08 0.31 8.59
CA TYR A 103 -17.19 1.19 7.44
C TYR A 103 -18.64 1.15 6.98
N PHE A 104 -19.40 2.20 7.27
CA PHE A 104 -20.71 2.41 6.65
C PHE A 104 -20.47 2.93 5.23
N PHE A 105 -20.87 2.14 4.24
CA PHE A 105 -21.12 2.60 2.87
C PHE A 105 -22.61 2.96 2.75
#